data_AF-A0A8X6W8C8-F1
#
_entry.id   AF-A0A8X6W8C8-F1
#
_cell.length_a   1.000
_cell.length_b   1.000
_cell.length_c   1.000
_cell.angle_alpha   90.00
_cell.angle_beta   90.00
_cell.angle_gamma   90.00
#
_symmetry.space_group_name_H-M   'P 1'
#
loop_
_entity.id
_entity.type
_entity.pdbx_description
1 polymer ?
#
loop_
_entity_poly.entity_id
_entity_poly.type
_entity_poly.pdbx_seq_one_letter_code
_entity_poly.pdbx_strand_id
1 'polypeptide(L)'
;MRNARGFNVWPEVHFSGSENVTEFLEGIDNQIKLLEIPSDLSCAYLKGHLLGRALDWYQIFGSTLVQNTATDFAQLKAFPAIQNKKDLETRFYASQQRQNQEPTDFVYDLLKLNKKLELGISEKALVDHIFVRLEPQVQHYVELRNP
;
A
#
# COMPACT_ATOMS: atom_id res chain seq x y z
N MET A 1 -10.71 -29.72 4.38
CA MET A 1 -12.11 -30.20 4.59
C MET A 1 -12.64 -30.70 3.24
N ARG A 2 -13.50 -31.72 3.16
CA ARG A 2 -14.10 -32.18 1.88
C ARG A 2 -15.53 -31.63 1.75
N ASN A 3 -15.97 -31.25 0.55
CA ASN A 3 -17.37 -30.84 0.34
C ASN A 3 -18.28 -32.07 0.18
N ALA A 4 -19.59 -31.83 0.13
CA ALA A 4 -20.63 -32.85 -0.03
C ALA A 4 -20.50 -33.73 -1.29
N ARG A 5 -19.56 -33.42 -2.20
CA ARG A 5 -19.27 -34.21 -3.41
C ARG A 5 -17.91 -34.93 -3.37
N GLY A 6 -17.25 -34.95 -2.21
CA GLY A 6 -16.01 -35.70 -2.01
C GLY A 6 -14.74 -35.01 -2.53
N PHE A 7 -14.85 -33.80 -3.10
CA PHE A 7 -13.69 -33.02 -3.50
C PHE A 7 -13.04 -32.40 -2.26
N ASN A 8 -11.71 -32.38 -2.24
CA ASN A 8 -10.97 -31.59 -1.25
C ASN A 8 -11.34 -30.10 -1.47
N VAL A 9 -12.00 -29.50 -0.49
CA VAL A 9 -12.16 -28.05 -0.40
C VAL A 9 -10.87 -27.54 0.17
N TRP A 10 -10.02 -27.05 -0.73
CA TRP A 10 -8.84 -26.31 -0.35
C TRP A 10 -9.28 -24.94 0.15
N PRO A 11 -8.58 -24.38 1.16
CA PRO A 11 -8.83 -22.99 1.51
C PRO A 11 -8.65 -22.15 0.25
N GLU A 12 -9.65 -21.32 -0.04
CA GLU A 12 -9.54 -20.33 -1.08
C GLU A 12 -8.40 -19.38 -0.71
N VAL A 13 -7.30 -19.46 -1.47
CA VAL A 13 -6.13 -18.60 -1.28
C VAL A 13 -6.39 -17.35 -2.12
N HIS A 14 -6.66 -16.23 -1.46
CA HIS A 14 -6.86 -14.94 -2.12
C HIS A 14 -5.99 -13.88 -1.46
N PHE A 15 -5.64 -12.86 -2.23
CA PHE A 15 -4.91 -11.70 -1.75
C PHE A 15 -5.66 -10.43 -2.12
N SER A 16 -6.16 -9.74 -1.10
CA SER A 16 -6.79 -8.43 -1.21
C SER A 16 -5.84 -7.30 -0.84
N GLY A 17 -4.74 -7.64 -0.14
CA GLY A 17 -3.73 -6.70 0.33
C GLY A 17 -3.60 -6.63 1.85
N SER A 18 -4.57 -7.19 2.59
CA SER A 18 -4.53 -7.28 4.05
C SER A 18 -3.89 -8.55 4.57
N GLU A 19 -3.77 -9.57 3.73
CA GLU A 19 -3.20 -10.87 4.07
C GLU A 19 -1.66 -10.82 4.06
N ASN A 20 -1.02 -11.81 4.67
CA ASN A 20 0.43 -11.95 4.59
C ASN A 20 0.82 -12.37 3.16
N VAL A 21 1.50 -11.48 2.45
CA VAL A 21 1.91 -11.71 1.05
C VAL A 21 2.82 -12.94 0.89
N THR A 22 3.64 -13.26 1.90
CA THR A 22 4.53 -14.43 1.85
C THR A 22 3.73 -15.72 1.94
N GLU A 23 2.80 -15.80 2.90
CA GLU A 23 1.91 -16.96 3.06
C GLU A 23 0.99 -17.14 1.85
N PHE A 24 0.51 -16.05 1.27
CA PHE A 24 -0.26 -16.08 0.03
C PHE A 24 0.55 -16.68 -1.13
N LEU A 25 1.77 -16.19 -1.35
CA LEU A 25 2.63 -16.67 -2.44
C LEU A 25 3.02 -18.14 -2.26
N GLU A 26 3.36 -18.56 -1.03
CA GLU A 26 3.63 -19.96 -0.71
C GLU A 26 2.39 -20.85 -0.90
N GLY A 27 1.21 -20.37 -0.49
CA GLY A 27 -0.05 -21.06 -0.67
C GLY A 27 -0.40 -21.28 -2.14
N ILE A 28 -0.25 -20.25 -2.97
CA ILE A 28 -0.51 -20.35 -4.41
C ILE A 28 0.54 -21.22 -5.12
N ASP A 29 1.83 -21.08 -4.79
CA ASP A 29 2.89 -21.91 -5.40
C ASP A 29 2.63 -23.41 -5.14
N ASN A 30 2.19 -23.76 -3.94
CA ASN A 30 1.78 -25.12 -3.61
C ASN A 30 0.54 -25.57 -4.41
N GLN A 31 -0.45 -24.70 -4.63
CA GLN A 31 -1.62 -25.02 -5.46
C GLN A 31 -1.26 -25.21 -6.94
N ILE A 32 -0.39 -24.35 -7.50
CA ILE A 32 0.11 -24.47 -8.87
C ILE A 32 0.80 -25.82 -9.08
N LYS A 33 1.69 -26.21 -8.15
CA LYS A 33 2.39 -27.51 -8.20
C LYS A 33 1.44 -28.69 -8.09
N LEU A 34 0.47 -28.61 -7.16
CA LEU A 34 -0.47 -29.69 -6.91
C LEU A 34 -1.46 -29.91 -8.06
N LEU A 35 -1.89 -28.82 -8.71
CA LEU A 35 -2.84 -28.85 -9.83
C LEU A 35 -2.14 -28.98 -11.18
N GLU A 36 -0.81 -29.15 -11.18
CA GLU A 36 0.03 -29.25 -12.38
C GLU A 36 -0.25 -28.14 -13.40
N ILE A 37 -0.43 -26.91 -12.91
CA ILE A 37 -0.79 -25.78 -13.77
C ILE A 37 0.38 -25.46 -14.69
N PRO A 38 0.17 -25.43 -16.01
CA PRO A 38 1.21 -25.07 -16.96
C PRO A 38 1.83 -23.70 -16.66
N SER A 39 3.13 -23.56 -16.85
CA SER A 39 3.87 -22.33 -16.51
C SER A 39 3.41 -21.11 -17.31
N ASP A 40 2.82 -21.31 -18.49
CA ASP A 40 2.20 -20.28 -19.32
C ASP A 40 0.82 -19.83 -18.78
N LEU A 41 0.16 -20.67 -17.97
CA LEU A 41 -1.13 -20.38 -17.34
C LEU A 41 -1.03 -19.95 -15.88
N SER A 42 0.13 -20.15 -15.24
CA SER A 42 0.34 -19.82 -13.83
C SER A 42 0.09 -18.34 -13.52
N CYS A 43 0.44 -17.44 -14.43
CA CYS A 43 0.19 -15.99 -14.29
C CYS A 43 -1.31 -15.66 -14.26
N ALA A 44 -2.09 -16.26 -15.18
CA ALA A 44 -3.54 -16.08 -15.22
C ALA A 44 -4.22 -16.67 -13.98
N TYR A 45 -3.72 -17.82 -13.51
CA TYR A 45 -4.17 -18.45 -12.28
C TYR A 45 -3.94 -17.56 -11.06
N LEU A 46 -2.71 -17.06 -10.88
CA LEU A 46 -2.33 -16.12 -9.82
C LEU A 46 -3.18 -14.84 -9.84
N LYS A 47 -3.44 -14.27 -11.03
CA LYS A 47 -4.32 -13.10 -11.18
C LYS A 47 -5.75 -13.39 -10.71
N GLY A 48 -6.27 -14.59 -10.95
CA GLY A 48 -7.60 -15.02 -10.50
C GLY A 48 -7.77 -15.03 -8.98
N HIS A 49 -6.66 -15.05 -8.24
CA HIS A 49 -6.60 -15.04 -6.78
C HIS A 49 -6.31 -13.64 -6.18
N LEU A 50 -6.17 -12.61 -7.03
CA LEU A 50 -6.10 -11.22 -6.57
C LEU A 50 -7.50 -10.62 -6.46
N LEU A 51 -7.78 -9.94 -5.36
CA LEU A 51 -9.05 -9.28 -5.10
C LEU A 51 -8.85 -7.81 -4.70
N GLY A 52 -9.90 -7.01 -4.83
CA GLY A 52 -9.94 -5.63 -4.35
C GLY A 52 -8.72 -4.79 -4.75
N ARG A 53 -8.08 -4.15 -3.76
CA ARG A 53 -6.96 -3.23 -3.98
C ARG A 53 -5.73 -3.91 -4.60
N ALA A 54 -5.49 -5.18 -4.30
CA ALA A 54 -4.40 -5.94 -4.90
C ALA A 54 -4.63 -6.21 -6.39
N LEU A 55 -5.86 -6.51 -6.77
CA LEU A 55 -6.24 -6.66 -8.18
C LEU A 55 -6.12 -5.32 -8.93
N ASP A 56 -6.61 -4.23 -8.35
CA ASP A 56 -6.53 -2.89 -8.94
C ASP A 56 -5.07 -2.48 -9.17
N TRP A 57 -4.19 -2.73 -8.19
CA TRP A 57 -2.76 -2.46 -8.31
C TRP A 57 -2.11 -3.30 -9.40
N TYR A 58 -2.44 -4.59 -9.50
CA TYR A 58 -1.89 -5.46 -10.53
C TYR A 58 -2.30 -5.00 -11.94
N GLN A 59 -3.54 -4.52 -12.11
CA GLN A 59 -4.00 -4.00 -13.39
C GLN A 59 -3.24 -2.73 -13.81
N ILE A 60 -3.00 -1.83 -12.85
CA ILE A 60 -2.37 -0.51 -13.12
C ILE A 60 -0.84 -0.60 -13.24
N PHE A 61 -0.19 -1.36 -12.36
CA PHE A 61 1.27 -1.41 -12.23
C PHE A 61 1.85 -2.80 -12.55
N GLY A 62 1.12 -3.85 -12.18
CA GLY A 62 1.55 -5.23 -12.37
C GLY A 62 1.66 -5.64 -13.83
N SER A 63 0.78 -5.15 -14.71
CA SER A 63 0.81 -5.44 -16.15
C SER A 63 2.10 -4.99 -16.86
N THR A 64 2.77 -3.96 -16.35
CA THR A 64 4.08 -3.48 -16.83
C THR A 64 5.28 -4.15 -16.19
N LEU A 65 5.11 -4.77 -15.01
CA LEU A 65 6.20 -5.32 -14.21
C LEU A 65 6.25 -6.86 -14.22
N VAL A 66 5.12 -7.52 -14.53
CA VAL A 66 4.94 -8.97 -14.55
C VAL A 66 4.90 -9.45 -15.99
N GLN A 67 6.03 -9.93 -16.52
CA GLN A 67 6.16 -10.42 -17.89
C GLN A 67 5.74 -11.89 -18.04
N ASN A 68 4.59 -12.23 -17.45
CA ASN A 68 3.93 -13.53 -17.57
C ASN A 68 4.66 -14.74 -16.97
N THR A 69 5.61 -14.57 -16.05
CA THR A 69 6.20 -15.71 -15.32
C THR A 69 5.78 -15.75 -13.85
N ALA A 70 5.64 -16.95 -13.28
CA ALA A 70 5.35 -17.14 -11.85
C ALA A 70 6.42 -16.48 -10.93
N THR A 71 7.65 -16.36 -11.42
CA THR A 71 8.77 -15.64 -10.79
C THR A 71 8.50 -14.15 -10.61
N ASP A 72 7.79 -13.52 -11.55
CA ASP A 72 7.52 -12.08 -11.50
C ASP A 72 6.47 -11.72 -10.43
N PHE A 73 5.66 -12.69 -9.99
CA PHE A 73 4.71 -12.50 -8.90
C PHE A 73 5.37 -12.30 -7.53
N ALA A 74 6.68 -12.60 -7.37
CA ALA A 74 7.43 -12.20 -6.19
C ALA A 74 7.44 -10.68 -5.99
N GLN A 75 7.17 -9.89 -7.03
CA GLN A 75 7.01 -8.45 -6.94
C GLN A 75 5.73 -8.03 -6.18
N LEU A 76 4.74 -8.92 -5.99
CA LEU A 76 3.65 -8.66 -5.04
C LEU A 76 4.16 -8.44 -3.63
N LYS A 77 5.36 -8.92 -3.26
CA LYS A 77 5.99 -8.57 -1.98
C LYS A 77 6.22 -7.06 -1.81
N ALA A 78 6.26 -6.30 -2.92
CA ALA A 78 6.30 -4.84 -2.89
C ALA A 78 4.91 -4.21 -2.66
N PHE A 79 3.81 -4.95 -2.85
CA PHE A 79 2.45 -4.44 -2.68
C PHE A 79 2.20 -3.87 -1.27
N PRO A 80 2.55 -4.54 -0.15
CA PRO A 80 2.41 -3.95 1.19
C PRO A 80 3.23 -2.66 1.36
N ALA A 81 4.40 -2.57 0.75
CA ALA A 81 5.23 -1.36 0.78
C ALA A 81 4.62 -0.21 -0.03
N ILE A 82 4.01 -0.51 -1.18
CA ILE A 82 3.35 0.47 -2.05
C ILE A 82 2.01 0.93 -1.46
N GLN A 83 1.23 0.01 -0.86
CA GLN A 83 0.02 0.36 -0.11
C GLN A 83 0.37 1.26 1.08
N ASN A 84 1.39 0.89 1.86
CA ASN A 84 1.87 1.71 2.97
C ASN A 84 2.33 3.09 2.46
N LYS A 85 3.03 3.16 1.31
CA LYS A 85 3.41 4.45 0.72
C LYS A 85 2.19 5.29 0.35
N LYS A 86 1.19 4.74 -0.34
CA LYS A 86 -0.04 5.47 -0.71
C LYS A 86 -0.87 5.89 0.50
N ASP A 87 -0.95 5.04 1.52
CA ASP A 87 -1.63 5.36 2.79
C ASP A 87 -0.88 6.43 3.56
N LEU A 88 0.46 6.40 3.57
CA LEU A 88 1.31 7.44 4.17
C LEU A 88 1.22 8.75 3.39
N GLU A 89 1.18 8.73 2.06
CA GLU A 89 0.97 9.90 1.19
C GLU A 89 -0.40 10.51 1.49
N THR A 90 -1.44 9.69 1.53
CA THR A 90 -2.80 10.15 1.86
C THR A 90 -2.82 10.79 3.24
N ARG A 91 -2.19 10.15 4.25
CA ARG A 91 -2.03 10.73 5.58
C ARG A 91 -1.29 12.06 5.51
N PHE A 92 -0.18 12.16 4.79
CA PHE A 92 0.60 13.39 4.69
C PHE A 92 -0.19 14.55 4.07
N TYR A 93 -0.93 14.30 2.98
CA TYR A 93 -1.69 15.33 2.28
C TYR A 93 -3.00 15.72 2.98
N ALA A 94 -3.67 14.76 3.62
CA ALA A 94 -4.94 14.96 4.32
C ALA A 94 -4.79 15.37 5.80
N SER A 95 -3.57 15.37 6.34
CA SER A 95 -3.30 15.78 7.72
C SER A 95 -3.77 17.21 7.98
N GLN A 96 -4.41 17.42 9.13
CA GLN A 96 -4.75 18.71 9.70
C GLN A 96 -4.38 18.65 11.19
N GLN A 97 -3.90 19.76 11.75
CA GLN A 97 -3.64 19.83 13.18
C GLN A 97 -4.96 19.57 13.93
N ARG A 98 -4.95 18.58 14.83
CA ARG A 98 -6.13 18.23 15.61
C ARG A 98 -6.38 19.25 16.71
N GLN A 99 -7.64 19.40 17.09
CA GLN A 99 -8.03 20.22 18.23
C GLN A 99 -7.27 19.77 19.50
N ASN A 100 -6.56 20.70 20.14
CA ASN A 100 -5.69 20.47 21.30
C ASN A 100 -4.40 19.66 21.03
N GLN A 101 -4.02 19.44 19.77
CA GLN A 101 -2.71 18.90 19.44
C GLN A 101 -1.68 20.02 19.51
N GLU A 102 -0.56 19.80 20.20
CA GLU A 102 0.55 20.75 20.22
C GLU A 102 1.09 20.98 18.80
N PRO A 103 1.29 22.25 18.37
CA PRO A 103 1.77 22.56 17.02
C PRO A 103 3.10 21.87 16.69
N THR A 104 3.99 21.82 17.68
CA THR A 104 5.30 21.18 17.57
C THR A 104 5.18 19.69 17.25
N ASP A 105 4.25 18.99 17.91
CA ASP A 105 4.03 17.56 17.69
C ASP A 105 3.45 17.31 16.29
N PHE A 106 2.52 18.16 15.85
CA PHE A 106 1.97 18.09 14.51
C PHE A 106 3.04 18.27 13.42
N VAL A 107 3.91 19.27 13.58
CA VAL A 107 5.03 19.51 12.67
C VAL A 107 5.96 18.30 12.63
N TYR A 108 6.34 17.75 13.79
CA TYR A 108 7.21 16.57 13.86
C TYR A 108 6.60 15.35 13.17
N ASP A 109 5.30 15.12 13.30
CA ASP A 109 4.61 14.01 12.64
C ASP A 109 4.66 14.14 11.11
N LEU A 110 4.44 15.35 10.58
CA LEU A 110 4.55 15.62 9.15
C LEU A 110 5.99 15.49 8.62
N LEU A 111 6.99 15.97 9.37
CA LEU A 111 8.39 15.80 9.01
C LEU A 111 8.80 14.31 8.95
N LYS A 112 8.34 13.51 9.91
CA LYS A 112 8.56 12.05 9.92
C LYS A 112 7.89 11.38 8.72
N LEU A 113 6.67 11.77 8.36
CA LEU A 113 5.98 11.25 7.18
C LEU A 113 6.71 11.61 5.89
N ASN A 114 7.12 12.87 5.72
CA ASN A 114 7.90 13.31 4.57
C ASN A 114 9.21 12.51 4.41
N LYS A 115 9.94 12.30 5.53
CA LYS A 115 11.17 11.50 5.54
C LYS A 115 10.93 10.05 5.15
N LYS A 116 9.83 9.44 5.62
CA LYS A 116 9.47 8.05 5.28
C LYS A 116 9.05 7.88 3.82
N LEU A 117 8.44 8.91 3.24
CA LEU A 117 7.93 8.88 1.88
C LEU A 117 8.97 9.27 0.83
N GLU A 118 10.08 9.89 1.25
CA GLU A 118 11.13 10.42 0.37
C GLU A 118 10.56 11.29 -0.77
N LEU A 119 9.59 12.14 -0.46
CA LEU A 119 8.81 12.90 -1.45
C LEU A 119 9.64 13.92 -2.27
N GLY A 120 10.93 14.12 -1.94
CA GLY A 120 11.81 15.04 -2.66
C GLY A 120 11.35 16.50 -2.64
N ILE A 121 10.44 16.87 -1.73
CA ILE A 121 9.90 18.22 -1.62
C ILE A 121 10.98 19.16 -1.07
N SER A 122 11.08 20.37 -1.62
CA SER A 122 11.95 21.40 -1.07
C SER A 122 11.50 21.81 0.34
N GLU A 123 12.45 22.27 1.15
CA GLU A 123 12.18 22.71 2.53
C GLU A 123 11.11 23.81 2.57
N LYS A 124 11.17 24.76 1.64
CA LYS A 124 10.15 25.81 1.51
C LYS A 124 8.75 25.24 1.25
N ALA A 125 8.62 24.36 0.27
CA ALA A 125 7.33 23.78 -0.06
C ALA A 125 6.79 22.86 1.06
N LEU A 126 7.68 22.24 1.85
CA LEU A 126 7.30 21.48 3.04
C LEU A 126 6.79 22.41 4.15
N VAL A 127 7.46 23.53 4.39
CA VAL A 127 7.01 24.56 5.35
C VAL A 127 5.65 25.12 4.93
N ASP A 128 5.49 25.51 3.67
CA ASP A 128 4.22 26.01 3.13
C ASP A 128 3.09 24.96 3.28
N HIS A 129 3.39 23.68 3.01
CA HIS A 129 2.45 22.58 3.17
C HIS A 129 2.01 22.37 4.62
N ILE A 130 2.94 22.45 5.57
CA ILE A 130 2.66 22.30 7.01
C ILE A 130 1.87 23.51 7.51
N PHE A 131 2.29 24.72 7.13
CA PHE A 131 1.71 25.97 7.61
C PHE A 131 0.19 26.04 7.38
N VAL A 132 -0.26 25.77 6.15
CA VAL A 132 -1.69 25.81 5.80
C VAL A 132 -2.55 24.75 6.48
N ARG A 133 -1.93 23.80 7.21
CA ARG A 133 -2.58 22.70 7.94
C ARG A 133 -2.50 22.85 9.45
N LEU A 134 -1.83 23.89 9.94
CA LEU A 134 -1.87 24.26 11.36
C LEU A 134 -3.27 24.77 11.73
N GLU A 135 -3.58 24.81 13.03
CA GLU A 135 -4.80 25.46 13.48
C GLU A 135 -4.80 26.96 13.10
N PRO A 136 -5.95 27.54 12.71
CA PRO A 136 -6.02 28.94 12.30
C PRO A 136 -5.44 29.93 13.32
N GLN A 137 -5.57 29.64 14.62
CA GLN A 137 -5.02 30.48 15.68
C GLN A 137 -3.48 30.48 15.67
N VAL A 138 -2.88 29.34 15.37
CA VAL A 138 -1.42 29.17 15.26
C VAL A 138 -0.92 29.85 13.99
N GLN A 139 -1.62 29.68 12.87
CA GLN A 139 -1.29 30.35 11.60
C GLN A 139 -1.25 31.87 11.79
N HIS A 140 -2.32 32.42 12.36
CA HIS A 140 -2.43 33.86 12.61
C HIS A 140 -1.30 34.38 13.52
N TYR A 141 -0.95 33.62 14.56
CA TYR A 141 0.14 33.99 15.46
C TYR A 141 1.51 34.03 14.76
N VAL A 142 1.76 33.09 13.84
CA VAL A 142 3.01 33.04 13.07
C VAL A 142 3.09 34.20 12.07
N GLU A 143 2.00 34.50 11.36
CA GLU A 143 1.91 35.64 10.42
C GLU A 143 2.15 36.97 11.11
N LEU A 144 1.60 37.16 12.31
CA LEU A 144 1.82 38.38 13.10
C LEU A 144 3.29 38.58 13.50
N ARG A 145 4.06 37.50 13.61
CA ARG A 145 5.48 37.55 14.02
C ARG A 145 6.45 37.51 12.83
N ASN A 146 6.01 37.10 11.66
CA ASN A 146 6.79 37.04 10.42
C ASN A 146 5.93 37.55 9.26
N PRO A 147 5.72 38.88 9.16
CA PRO A 147 4.94 39.49 8.08
C PRO A 147 5.61 39.37 6.70
#